data_AF-A0A133XIJ1-F1
#
_entry.id   AF-A0A133XIJ1-F1
#
_cell.length_a   1.000
_cell.length_b   1.000
_cell.length_c   1.000
_cell.angle_alpha   90.00
_cell.angle_beta   90.00
_cell.angle_gamma   90.00
#
_symmetry.space_group_name_H-M   'P 1'
#
loop_
_entity.id
_entity.type
_entity.pdbx_description
1 polymer ?
#
loop_
_entity_poly.entity_id
_entity_poly.type
_entity_poly.pdbx_seq_one_letter_code
_entity_poly.pdbx_strand_id
1 'polypeptide(L)' 'MNVPKLLPWIARKAGIDDELARSLWQAAAGESERMYGGRDSAAFCATAMNRFIELIKNEAPHLAA' A
#
# COMPACT_ATOMS: atom_id res chain seq x y z
N MET A 1 -1.39 12.03 -4.24
CA MET A 1 -1.90 10.83 -4.93
C MET A 1 -3.20 10.40 -4.27
N ASN A 2 -4.25 10.23 -5.07
CA ASN A 2 -5.51 9.65 -4.58
C ASN A 2 -5.27 8.22 -4.13
N VAL A 3 -5.99 7.79 -3.09
CA VAL A 3 -6.01 6.40 -2.64
C VAL A 3 -6.53 5.54 -3.79
N PRO A 4 -5.79 4.50 -4.23
CA PRO A 4 -6.25 3.60 -5.29
C PRO A 4 -7.64 3.05 -4.96
N LYS A 5 -8.55 3.09 -5.93
CA LYS A 5 -9.91 2.52 -5.76
C LYS A 5 -9.89 1.01 -5.46
N LEU A 6 -8.78 0.34 -5.77
CA LEU A 6 -8.55 -1.08 -5.50
C LEU A 6 -8.23 -1.37 -4.02
N LEU A 7 -7.87 -0.35 -3.25
CA LEU A 7 -7.32 -0.50 -1.90
C LEU A 7 -8.30 -1.17 -0.92
N PRO A 8 -9.60 -0.81 -0.88
CA PRO A 8 -10.57 -1.52 -0.03
C PRO A 8 -10.73 -3.00 -0.40
N TRP A 9 -10.55 -3.36 -1.69
CA TRP A 9 -10.60 -4.76 -2.12
C TRP A 9 -9.38 -5.55 -1.63
N ILE A 10 -8.18 -4.95 -1.69
CA ILE A 10 -6.94 -5.55 -1.16
C ILE A 10 -7.04 -5.71 0.37
N ALA A 11 -7.52 -4.69 1.07
CA ALA A 11 -7.71 -4.69 2.51
C ALA A 11 -8.58 -5.88 2.97
N ARG A 12 -9.76 -6.02 2.35
CA ARG A 12 -10.68 -7.13 2.62
C ARG A 12 -10.04 -8.49 2.36
N LYS A 13 -9.28 -8.64 1.27
CA LYS A 13 -8.60 -9.90 0.93
C LYS A 13 -7.54 -10.25 1.98
N ALA A 14 -6.90 -9.24 2.56
CA ALA A 14 -5.90 -9.40 3.62
C ALA A 14 -6.48 -9.34 5.03
N GLY A 15 -7.81 -9.35 5.19
CA GLY A 15 -8.46 -9.36 6.50
C GLY A 15 -8.18 -8.13 7.37
N ILE A 16 -7.70 -7.03 6.78
CA ILE A 16 -7.45 -5.77 7.49
C ILE A 16 -8.58 -4.78 7.24
N ASP A 17 -8.81 -3.88 8.21
CA ASP A 17 -9.80 -2.82 8.07
C ASP A 17 -9.34 -1.69 7.12
N ASP A 18 -10.31 -0.87 6.70
CA ASP A 18 -10.07 0.24 5.75
C ASP A 18 -9.22 1.38 6.37
N GLU A 19 -9.16 1.51 7.70
CA GLU A 19 -8.32 2.52 8.37
C GLU A 19 -6.85 2.10 8.34
N LEU A 20 -6.57 0.87 8.71
CA LEU A 20 -5.24 0.26 8.64
C LEU A 20 -4.75 0.26 7.20
N ALA A 21 -5.58 -0.16 6.25
CA ALA A 21 -5.20 -0.15 4.84
C ALA A 21 -4.86 1.26 4.32
N ARG A 22 -5.60 2.29 4.73
CA ARG A 22 -5.29 3.69 4.40
C ARG A 22 -3.96 4.14 5.02
N SER A 23 -3.70 3.78 6.28
CA SER A 23 -2.44 4.10 6.97
C SER A 23 -1.24 3.47 6.26
N LEU A 24 -1.31 2.17 5.94
CA LEU A 24 -0.25 1.45 5.23
C LEU A 24 -0.02 2.01 3.82
N TRP A 25 -1.07 2.45 3.12
CA TRP A 25 -0.92 3.12 1.83
C TRP A 25 -0.22 4.46 1.93
N GLN A 26 -0.57 5.28 2.94
CA GLN A 26 0.11 6.55 3.17
C GLN A 26 1.60 6.34 3.47
N ALA A 27 1.94 5.33 4.27
CA ALA A 27 3.33 4.94 4.53
C ALA A 27 4.06 4.52 3.24
N ALA A 28 3.49 3.60 2.46
CA ALA A 28 4.09 3.12 1.21
C ALA A 28 4.26 4.23 0.16
N ALA A 29 3.26 5.11 0.02
CA ALA A 29 3.32 6.24 -0.89
C ALA A 29 4.35 7.29 -0.45
N GLY A 30 4.48 7.55 0.85
CA GLY A 30 5.50 8.46 1.40
C GLY A 30 6.92 7.93 1.23
N GLU A 31 7.15 6.64 1.45
CA GLU A 31 8.45 6.00 1.21
C GLU A 31 8.84 6.06 -0.26
N SER A 32 7.88 5.76 -1.15
CA SER A 32 8.11 5.82 -2.60
C SER A 32 8.36 7.25 -3.08
N GLU A 33 7.74 8.26 -2.47
CA GLU A 33 7.89 9.66 -2.89
C GLU A 33 9.30 10.15 -2.60
N ARG A 34 9.86 9.74 -1.45
CA ARG A 34 11.25 10.01 -1.10
C ARG A 34 12.23 9.37 -2.08
N MET A 35 11.88 8.24 -2.68
CA MET A 35 12.74 7.51 -3.61
C MET A 35 12.73 8.12 -5.02
N TYR A 36 11.57 8.59 -5.50
CA TYR A 36 11.41 9.10 -6.87
C TYR A 36 11.36 10.63 -6.97
N GLY A 37 11.33 11.36 -5.85
CA GLY A 37 11.27 12.82 -5.82
C GLY A 37 9.93 13.41 -6.30
N GLY A 38 8.91 12.57 -6.51
CA GLY A 38 7.61 12.97 -7.02
C GLY A 38 6.64 11.80 -7.18
N ARG A 39 5.36 12.11 -7.36
CA ARG A 39 4.25 11.14 -7.38
C ARG A 39 3.68 10.85 -8.77
N ASP A 40 4.26 11.45 -9.81
CA ASP A 40 3.68 11.47 -11.16
C ASP A 40 4.25 10.43 -12.13
N SER A 41 5.19 9.59 -11.66
CA SER A 41 5.79 8.55 -12.50
C SER A 41 5.06 7.20 -12.35
N ALA A 42 4.97 6.46 -13.46
CA ALA A 42 4.48 5.08 -13.43
C ALA A 42 5.36 4.19 -12.52
N ALA A 43 6.66 4.48 -12.46
CA ALA A 43 7.62 3.80 -11.57
C ALA A 43 7.31 4.05 -10.08
N PHE A 44 6.90 5.27 -9.72
CA PHE A 44 6.44 5.59 -8.37
C PHE A 44 5.19 4.77 -8.02
N CYS A 45 4.20 4.73 -8.91
CA CYS A 45 2.94 4.01 -8.65
C CYS A 45 3.17 2.50 -8.44
N ALA A 46 4.00 1.89 -9.29
CA ALA A 46 4.38 0.48 -9.15
C ALA A 46 5.14 0.21 -7.84
N THR A 47 6.06 1.09 -7.46
CA THR A 47 6.84 0.95 -6.22
C THR A 47 5.98 1.10 -4.98
N ALA A 48 5.07 2.09 -4.97
CA ALA A 48 4.14 2.30 -3.87
C ALA A 48 3.19 1.11 -3.69
N MET A 49 2.71 0.52 -4.79
CA MET A 49 1.90 -0.71 -4.74
C MET A 49 2.68 -1.90 -4.18
N ASN A 50 3.92 -2.11 -4.61
CA ASN A 50 4.76 -3.20 -4.09
C ASN A 50 5.02 -3.02 -2.59
N ARG A 51 5.39 -1.81 -2.15
CA ARG A 51 5.59 -1.51 -0.73
C ARG A 51 4.33 -1.71 0.09
N PHE A 52 3.18 -1.29 -0.43
CA PHE A 52 1.90 -1.49 0.24
C PHE A 52 1.58 -2.97 0.45
N ILE A 53 1.79 -3.81 -0.57
CA ILE A 53 1.58 -5.26 -0.47
C ILE A 53 2.51 -5.89 0.58
N GLU A 54 3.78 -5.49 0.65
CA GLU A 54 4.72 -5.99 1.65
C GLU A 54 4.31 -5.59 3.07
N LEU A 55 3.87 -4.35 3.26
CA LEU A 55 3.35 -3.88 4.55
C LEU A 55 2.12 -4.67 5.00
N ILE A 56 1.20 -4.96 4.09
CA ILE A 56 0.02 -5.78 4.38
C ILE A 56 0.43 -7.20 4.80
N LYS A 57 1.38 -7.82 4.10
CA LYS A 57 1.86 -9.18 4.46
C LYS A 57 2.49 -9.20 5.85
N ASN A 58 3.22 -8.15 6.22
CA ASN A 58 3.83 -8.04 7.55
C ASN A 58 2.79 -7.84 8.66
N GLU A 59 1.67 -7.17 8.36
CA GLU A 59 0.60 -6.89 9.33
C GLU A 59 -0.40 -8.06 9.43
N ALA A 60 -0.53 -8.86 8.37
CA ALA A 60 -1.36 -10.05 8.31
C ALA A 60 -0.56 -11.38 8.19
N PRO A 61 0.44 -11.65 9.06
CA PRO A 61 1.26 -12.86 8.98
C PRO A 61 0.44 -14.14 9.24
N HIS A 62 -0.73 -14.00 9.86
CA HIS A 62 -1.67 -15.08 10.16
C HIS A 62 -2.54 -15.51 8.96
N LEU A 63 -2.48 -14.82 7.83
CA LEU A 63 -3.15 -15.22 6.57
C LEU A 63 -2.21 -15.89 5.56
N ALA A 64 -0.95 -16.13 5.95
CA ALA A 64 0.05 -16.83 5.12
C ALA A 64 0.09 -18.36 5.35
N ALA A 65 -0.86 -18.92 6.13
CA ALA A 65 -0.97 -20.35 6.44
C ALA A 65 -2.09 -21.04 5.67
#